data_AF-A0A497Q0H8-F1
#
_entry.id   AF-A0A497Q0H8-F1
#
_cell.length_a   1.000
_cell.length_b   1.000
_cell.length_c   1.000
_cell.angle_alpha   90.00
_cell.angle_beta   90.00
_cell.angle_gamma   90.00
#
_symmetry.space_group_name_H-M   'P 1'
#
loop_
_entity.id
_entity.type
_entity.pdbx_description
1 polymer ?
#
loop_
_entity_poly.entity_id
_entity_poly.type
_entity_poly.pdbx_seq_one_letter_code
_entity_poly.pdbx_strand_id
1 'polypeptide(L)'
;MAASGSCRFYKLDGDRHYCRLRGQTLNKAEVSDKCIDSDLSTICVDAYSSLSRGQDALSNNSTDAFPWLVEAATQFENLGETDNAIHAYVRAIEFAIKNDLTERAYDFFRSARNVFENGLERKDPTLTDPMVKHSLMKAGQSIIERVRRITESTPMTDMQAELKAAVLGGISLKKVEKKDEMKDLIISHGRSLYEKKGEEYKAGAQSYIDSGMIKNSVVLTCMGALSDLMLGRPKEGMAYLAEVASKPEHTQTFNEHPCFEWTKLIFRILVSRDSNLLVTAHKLFLKIPWSFKDDREFARRVMESVERRITAQS
;
A
#
# COMPACT_ATOMS: atom_id res chain seq x y z
N MET A 1 -16.93 12.29 38.69
CA MET A 1 -16.33 11.11 38.02
C MET A 1 -15.53 11.61 36.83
N ALA A 2 -14.33 11.06 36.66
CA ALA A 2 -13.19 11.70 36.00
C ALA A 2 -13.43 12.06 34.52
N ALA A 3 -12.96 13.25 34.14
CA ALA A 3 -12.83 13.74 32.78
C ALA A 3 -11.64 13.05 32.09
N SER A 4 -11.87 12.31 31.02
CA SER A 4 -10.81 11.70 30.21
C SER A 4 -11.12 11.83 28.72
N GLY A 5 -10.28 12.60 28.02
CA GLY A 5 -10.11 12.51 26.56
C GLY A 5 -10.94 13.48 25.72
N SER A 6 -10.75 14.79 25.85
CA SER A 6 -11.27 15.73 24.85
C SER A 6 -10.63 15.43 23.48
N CYS A 7 -11.43 15.05 22.49
CA CYS A 7 -11.01 14.87 21.10
C CYS A 7 -10.19 16.09 20.63
N ARG A 8 -8.86 15.94 20.45
CA ARG A 8 -7.91 17.04 20.15
C ARG A 8 -8.25 17.81 18.86
N PHE A 9 -9.04 17.20 17.98
CA PHE A 9 -9.41 17.73 16.68
C PHE A 9 -10.81 18.33 16.65
N TYR A 10 -11.55 18.23 17.75
CA TYR A 10 -12.81 18.90 17.95
C TYR A 10 -12.59 20.28 18.56
N LYS A 11 -13.25 21.30 17.99
CA LYS A 11 -13.28 22.68 18.50
C LYS A 11 -14.74 23.14 18.51
N LEU A 12 -15.14 23.84 19.56
CA LEU A 12 -16.32 24.71 19.49
C LEU A 12 -15.91 26.05 18.87
N ASP A 13 -16.49 26.38 17.73
CA ASP A 13 -16.32 27.68 17.07
C ASP A 13 -17.64 28.45 17.18
N GLY A 14 -17.80 29.18 18.29
CA GLY A 14 -19.13 29.66 18.73
C GLY A 14 -20.04 28.50 19.16
N ASP A 15 -21.30 28.51 18.70
CA ASP A 15 -22.28 27.43 18.93
C ASP A 15 -22.16 26.27 17.92
N ARG A 16 -21.16 26.31 17.04
CA ARG A 16 -20.96 25.31 15.99
C ARG A 16 -19.86 24.32 16.38
N HIS A 17 -20.17 23.04 16.22
CA HIS A 17 -19.24 21.94 16.41
C HIS A 17 -18.30 21.88 15.21
N TYR A 18 -17.00 22.08 15.39
CA TYR A 18 -16.04 22.17 14.29
C TYR A 18 -14.98 21.07 14.36
N CYS A 19 -14.73 20.40 13.24
CA CYS A 19 -13.64 19.45 13.12
C CYS A 19 -12.45 20.10 12.43
N ARG A 20 -11.37 20.31 13.19
CA ARG A 20 -10.11 20.92 12.69
C ARG A 20 -9.47 20.12 11.56
N LEU A 21 -9.67 18.80 11.58
CA LEU A 21 -9.03 17.87 10.66
C LEU A 21 -9.78 17.77 9.32
N ARG A 22 -11.11 17.94 9.35
CA ARG A 22 -11.97 18.02 8.15
C ARG A 22 -12.12 19.44 7.58
N GLY A 23 -11.74 20.46 8.36
CA GLY A 23 -11.96 21.85 7.98
C GLY A 23 -13.44 22.25 7.88
N GLN A 24 -14.35 21.50 8.54
CA GLN A 24 -15.79 21.66 8.37
C GLN A 24 -16.55 21.68 9.69
N THR A 25 -17.76 22.26 9.65
CA THR A 25 -18.71 22.21 10.75
C THR A 25 -19.43 20.86 10.76
N LEU A 26 -19.41 20.19 11.91
CA LEU A 26 -20.14 18.95 12.17
C LEU A 26 -21.49 19.26 12.83
N ASN A 27 -22.45 18.35 12.66
CA ASN A 27 -23.68 18.43 13.43
C ASN A 27 -23.45 17.91 14.87
N LYS A 28 -24.29 18.35 15.82
CA LYS A 28 -24.13 18.02 17.24
C LYS A 28 -24.26 16.51 17.52
N ALA A 29 -25.07 15.80 16.75
CA ALA A 29 -25.28 14.35 16.89
C ALA A 29 -24.02 13.56 16.49
N GLU A 30 -23.40 13.92 15.37
CA GLU A 30 -22.18 13.31 14.85
C GLU A 30 -21.00 13.49 15.81
N VAL A 31 -20.89 14.65 16.46
CA VAL A 31 -19.88 14.88 17.50
C VAL A 31 -20.16 14.03 18.74
N SER A 32 -21.43 13.90 19.14
CA SER A 32 -21.81 13.10 20.30
C SER A 32 -21.52 11.61 20.11
N ASP A 33 -21.65 11.08 18.89
CA ASP A 33 -21.38 9.66 18.62
C ASP A 33 -19.89 9.39 18.36
N LYS A 34 -19.22 10.23 17.55
CA LYS A 34 -17.87 9.91 17.04
C LYS A 34 -16.73 10.53 17.85
N CYS A 35 -16.99 11.56 18.65
CA CYS A 35 -15.96 12.26 19.44
C CYS A 35 -16.02 11.98 20.94
N ILE A 36 -17.07 11.29 21.42
CA ILE A 36 -17.20 10.86 22.82
C ILE A 36 -16.61 9.46 23.03
N ASP A 37 -16.69 8.59 22.02
CA ASP A 37 -16.01 7.30 22.01
C ASP A 37 -14.55 7.46 21.55
N SER A 38 -13.60 7.10 22.43
CA SER A 38 -12.16 7.24 22.16
C SER A 38 -11.70 6.41 20.98
N ASP A 39 -12.32 5.25 20.74
CA ASP A 39 -11.90 4.33 19.70
C ASP A 39 -12.36 4.82 18.33
N LEU A 40 -13.62 5.29 18.23
CA LEU A 40 -14.15 5.92 17.02
C LEU A 40 -13.42 7.21 16.68
N SER A 41 -13.02 7.99 17.69
CA SER A 41 -12.26 9.21 17.47
C SER A 41 -10.87 8.93 16.87
N THR A 42 -10.23 7.82 17.25
CA THR A 42 -8.93 7.40 16.73
C THR A 42 -9.06 6.93 15.28
N ILE A 43 -10.06 6.10 14.98
CA ILE A 43 -10.36 5.63 13.63
C ILE A 43 -10.65 6.82 12.70
N CYS A 44 -11.38 7.84 13.18
CA CYS A 44 -11.66 9.06 12.43
C CYS A 44 -10.38 9.85 12.10
N VAL A 45 -9.47 9.99 13.07
CA VAL A 45 -8.18 10.66 12.84
C VAL A 45 -7.36 9.91 11.79
N ASP A 46 -7.29 8.58 11.91
CA ASP A 46 -6.56 7.74 10.96
C ASP A 46 -7.17 7.83 9.55
N ALA A 47 -8.50 7.77 9.41
CA ALA A 47 -9.19 7.86 8.13
C ALA A 47 -8.83 9.13 7.35
N TYR A 48 -8.94 10.28 8.00
CA TYR A 48 -8.70 11.57 7.37
C TYR A 48 -7.20 11.90 7.25
N SER A 49 -6.35 11.42 8.17
CA SER A 49 -4.89 11.50 8.01
C SER A 49 -4.43 10.72 6.77
N SER A 50 -4.92 9.50 6.59
CA SER A 50 -4.65 8.70 5.40
C SER A 50 -5.25 9.35 4.15
N LEU A 51 -6.45 9.94 4.23
CA LEU A 51 -7.03 10.69 3.11
C LEU A 51 -6.15 11.89 2.70
N SER A 52 -5.67 12.68 3.67
CA SER A 52 -4.79 13.83 3.42
C SER A 52 -3.48 13.41 2.77
N ARG A 53 -2.82 12.36 3.31
CA ARG A 53 -1.59 11.81 2.71
C ARG A 53 -1.83 11.27 1.31
N GLY A 54 -2.98 10.63 1.09
CA GLY A 54 -3.43 10.22 -0.23
C GLY A 54 -3.56 11.41 -1.18
N GLN A 55 -4.20 12.49 -0.77
CA GLN A 55 -4.34 13.72 -1.57
C GLN A 55 -2.99 14.40 -1.87
N ASP A 56 -2.08 14.44 -0.91
CA ASP A 56 -0.73 14.97 -1.12
C ASP A 56 0.02 14.13 -2.15
N ALA A 57 -0.04 12.80 -2.05
CA ALA A 57 0.57 11.90 -3.02
C ALA A 57 -0.08 12.02 -4.40
N LEU A 58 -1.40 12.18 -4.49
CA LEU A 58 -2.12 12.46 -5.75
C LEU A 58 -1.65 13.77 -6.39
N SER A 59 -1.50 14.82 -5.58
CA SER A 59 -1.04 16.15 -6.02
C SER A 59 0.40 16.11 -6.52
N ASN A 60 1.21 15.22 -5.94
CA ASN A 60 2.57 14.92 -6.37
C ASN A 60 2.65 13.90 -7.53
N ASN A 61 1.51 13.49 -8.09
CA ASN A 61 1.42 12.49 -9.16
C ASN A 61 2.12 11.16 -8.80
N SER A 62 2.04 10.72 -7.54
CA SER A 62 2.65 9.49 -7.03
C SER A 62 1.61 8.38 -6.82
N THR A 63 1.97 7.14 -7.22
CA THR A 63 1.16 5.94 -6.91
C THR A 63 1.18 5.55 -5.43
N ASP A 64 2.02 6.19 -4.61
CA ASP A 64 1.96 6.08 -3.14
C ASP A 64 0.62 6.56 -2.58
N ALA A 65 -0.18 7.28 -3.37
CA ALA A 65 -1.54 7.61 -3.01
C ALA A 65 -2.42 6.37 -2.78
N PHE A 66 -2.16 5.26 -3.47
CA PHE A 66 -3.06 4.12 -3.45
C PHE A 66 -3.19 3.45 -2.08
N PRO A 67 -2.11 3.07 -1.37
CA PRO A 67 -2.25 2.52 -0.02
C PRO A 67 -2.96 3.47 0.94
N TRP A 68 -2.68 4.78 0.86
CA TRP A 68 -3.32 5.78 1.71
C TRP A 68 -4.82 5.92 1.44
N LEU A 69 -5.24 5.90 0.18
CA LEU A 69 -6.65 5.96 -0.20
C LEU A 69 -7.41 4.68 0.15
N VAL A 70 -6.75 3.51 0.04
CA VAL A 70 -7.33 2.23 0.50
C VAL A 70 -7.50 2.23 2.01
N GLU A 71 -6.47 2.64 2.75
CA GLU A 71 -6.54 2.72 4.22
C GLU A 71 -7.62 3.72 4.66
N ALA A 72 -7.68 4.90 4.04
CA ALA A 72 -8.73 5.87 4.30
C ALA A 72 -10.12 5.26 4.06
N ALA A 73 -10.32 4.56 2.95
CA ALA A 73 -11.61 3.93 2.63
C ALA A 73 -12.01 2.87 3.65
N THR A 74 -11.08 2.02 4.08
CA THR A 74 -11.34 1.00 5.12
C THR A 74 -11.70 1.65 6.45
N GLN A 75 -11.01 2.72 6.86
CA GLN A 75 -11.34 3.41 8.10
C GLN A 75 -12.70 4.13 8.01
N PHE A 76 -13.05 4.71 6.86
CA PHE A 76 -14.38 5.27 6.64
C PHE A 76 -15.49 4.21 6.69
N GLU A 77 -15.26 3.02 6.13
CA GLU A 77 -16.19 1.90 6.25
C GLU A 77 -16.40 1.48 7.72
N ASN A 78 -15.33 1.42 8.51
CA ASN A 78 -15.40 1.12 9.95
C ASN A 78 -16.20 2.18 10.74
N LEU A 79 -16.21 3.42 10.28
CA LEU A 79 -16.97 4.53 10.87
C LEU A 79 -18.42 4.62 10.38
N GLY A 80 -18.83 3.75 9.46
CA GLY A 80 -20.13 3.87 8.77
C GLY A 80 -20.22 5.12 7.88
N GLU A 81 -19.09 5.66 7.41
CA GLU A 81 -19.02 6.74 6.43
C GLU A 81 -18.85 6.16 5.03
N THR A 82 -19.85 5.39 4.58
CA THR A 82 -19.81 4.66 3.31
C THR A 82 -19.64 5.58 2.11
N ASP A 83 -20.22 6.78 2.13
CA ASP A 83 -20.00 7.83 1.13
C ASP A 83 -18.52 8.24 1.01
N ASN A 84 -17.85 8.51 2.13
CA ASN A 84 -16.44 8.89 2.15
C ASN A 84 -15.52 7.74 1.73
N ALA A 85 -15.87 6.50 2.09
CA ALA A 85 -15.16 5.32 1.63
C ALA A 85 -15.24 5.19 0.10
N ILE A 86 -16.43 5.35 -0.48
CA ILE A 86 -16.62 5.31 -1.94
C ILE A 86 -15.87 6.46 -2.62
N HIS A 87 -15.94 7.68 -2.08
CA HIS A 87 -15.21 8.82 -2.65
C HIS A 87 -13.68 8.64 -2.62
N ALA A 88 -13.13 8.02 -1.57
CA ALA A 88 -11.70 7.69 -1.51
C ALA A 88 -11.30 6.72 -2.66
N TYR A 89 -12.12 5.69 -2.92
CA TYR A 89 -11.89 4.80 -4.05
C TYR A 89 -12.09 5.48 -5.40
N VAL A 90 -13.11 6.34 -5.57
CA VAL A 90 -13.33 7.09 -6.81
C VAL A 90 -12.10 7.93 -7.17
N ARG A 91 -11.49 8.60 -6.20
CA ARG A 91 -10.23 9.34 -6.42
C ARG A 91 -9.08 8.43 -6.86
N ALA A 92 -8.96 7.24 -6.27
CA ALA A 92 -7.96 6.26 -6.67
C ALA A 92 -8.20 5.76 -8.11
N ILE A 93 -9.46 5.53 -8.50
CA ILE A 93 -9.86 5.12 -9.86
C ILE A 93 -9.50 6.21 -10.86
N GLU A 94 -9.89 7.47 -10.60
CA GLU A 94 -9.61 8.60 -11.49
C GLU A 94 -8.10 8.79 -11.69
N PHE A 95 -7.32 8.68 -10.62
CA PHE A 95 -5.87 8.75 -10.70
C PHE A 95 -5.25 7.58 -11.46
N ALA A 96 -5.75 6.36 -11.26
CA ALA A 96 -5.30 5.19 -11.99
C ALA A 96 -5.61 5.30 -13.50
N ILE A 97 -6.80 5.76 -13.87
CA ILE A 97 -7.19 6.02 -15.27
C ILE A 97 -6.31 7.09 -15.90
N LYS A 98 -6.09 8.21 -15.20
CA LYS A 98 -5.23 9.31 -15.68
C LYS A 98 -3.81 8.86 -16.01
N ASN A 99 -3.32 7.83 -15.31
CA ASN A 99 -1.97 7.31 -15.42
C ASN A 99 -1.89 5.94 -16.12
N ASP A 100 -2.93 5.56 -16.87
CA ASP A 100 -2.97 4.34 -17.68
C ASP A 100 -2.88 3.02 -16.91
N LEU A 101 -3.14 3.06 -15.60
CA LEU A 101 -3.17 1.90 -14.72
C LEU A 101 -4.57 1.26 -14.69
N THR A 102 -5.06 0.87 -15.87
CA THR A 102 -6.46 0.46 -16.07
C THR A 102 -6.86 -0.78 -15.26
N GLU A 103 -5.96 -1.75 -15.09
CA GLU A 103 -6.18 -2.91 -14.22
C GLU A 103 -6.36 -2.50 -12.75
N ARG A 104 -5.55 -1.55 -12.26
CA ARG A 104 -5.69 -1.02 -10.90
C ARG A 104 -6.96 -0.19 -10.72
N ALA A 105 -7.33 0.59 -11.73
CA ALA A 105 -8.62 1.28 -11.74
C ALA A 105 -9.78 0.29 -11.58
N TYR A 106 -9.71 -0.87 -12.24
CA TYR A 106 -10.71 -1.92 -12.11
C TYR A 106 -10.74 -2.56 -10.72
N ASP A 107 -9.58 -2.84 -10.12
CA ASP A 107 -9.49 -3.35 -8.74
C ASP A 107 -10.17 -2.39 -7.74
N PHE A 108 -9.85 -1.10 -7.81
CA PHE A 108 -10.48 -0.09 -6.95
C PHE A 108 -11.97 0.06 -7.21
N PHE A 109 -12.40 -0.05 -8.47
CA PHE A 109 -13.82 -0.05 -8.81
C PHE A 109 -14.57 -1.23 -8.19
N ARG A 110 -13.98 -2.44 -8.20
CA ARG A 110 -14.57 -3.60 -7.55
C ARG A 110 -14.72 -3.39 -6.04
N SER A 111 -13.69 -2.84 -5.39
CA SER A 111 -13.76 -2.50 -3.96
C SER A 111 -14.84 -1.45 -3.66
N ALA A 112 -14.90 -0.37 -4.45
CA ALA A 112 -15.91 0.67 -4.29
C ALA A 112 -17.34 0.13 -4.48
N ARG A 113 -17.53 -0.76 -5.46
CA ARG A 113 -18.81 -1.42 -5.71
C ARG A 113 -19.23 -2.30 -4.54
N ASN A 114 -18.31 -3.09 -3.98
CA ASN A 114 -18.59 -3.92 -2.81
C ASN A 114 -19.02 -3.06 -1.60
N VAL A 115 -18.32 -1.94 -1.34
CA VAL A 115 -18.68 -1.01 -0.26
C VAL A 115 -20.08 -0.42 -0.50
N PHE A 116 -20.41 -0.05 -1.74
CA PHE A 116 -21.74 0.44 -2.11
C PHE A 116 -22.84 -0.63 -1.93
N GLU A 117 -22.60 -1.86 -2.40
CA GLU A 117 -23.54 -2.98 -2.25
C GLU A 117 -23.79 -3.33 -0.78
N ASN A 118 -22.72 -3.44 0.02
CA ASN A 118 -22.81 -3.68 1.47
C ASN A 118 -23.57 -2.56 2.19
N GLY A 119 -23.35 -1.30 1.81
CA GLY A 119 -24.07 -0.16 2.38
C GLY A 119 -25.57 -0.19 2.03
N LEU A 120 -25.94 -0.61 0.82
CA LEU A 120 -27.34 -0.77 0.44
C LEU A 120 -28.03 -1.87 1.26
N GLU A 121 -27.36 -3.00 1.48
CA GLU A 121 -27.86 -4.09 2.32
C GLU A 121 -28.10 -3.63 3.76
N ARG A 122 -27.20 -2.78 4.28
CA ARG A 122 -27.31 -2.18 5.62
C ARG A 122 -28.28 -1.00 5.71
N LYS A 123 -28.90 -0.60 4.60
CA LYS A 123 -29.77 0.59 4.49
C LYS A 123 -29.09 1.87 4.97
N ASP A 124 -27.82 2.05 4.60
CA ASP A 124 -27.05 3.23 4.96
C ASP A 124 -27.71 4.51 4.39
N PRO A 125 -28.08 5.50 5.24
CA PRO A 125 -28.72 6.73 4.78
C PRO A 125 -27.81 7.58 3.89
N THR A 126 -26.49 7.47 4.00
CA THR A 126 -25.54 8.21 3.16
C THR A 126 -25.62 7.82 1.68
N LEU A 127 -26.12 6.62 1.38
CA LEU A 127 -26.34 6.13 0.00
C LEU A 127 -27.67 6.57 -0.60
N THR A 128 -28.51 7.28 0.15
CA THR A 128 -29.71 7.92 -0.42
C THR A 128 -29.37 9.12 -1.31
N ASP A 129 -28.17 9.67 -1.17
CA ASP A 129 -27.66 10.72 -2.05
C ASP A 129 -27.35 10.14 -3.45
N PRO A 130 -28.05 10.60 -4.52
CA PRO A 130 -27.78 10.14 -5.88
C PRO A 130 -26.36 10.46 -6.35
N MET A 131 -25.66 11.43 -5.74
CA MET A 131 -24.31 11.84 -6.13
C MET A 131 -23.28 10.73 -5.92
N VAL A 132 -23.40 9.92 -4.87
CA VAL A 132 -22.48 8.82 -4.57
C VAL A 132 -22.56 7.76 -5.67
N LYS A 133 -23.79 7.34 -6.00
CA LYS A 133 -24.07 6.41 -7.10
C LYS A 133 -23.60 6.96 -8.44
N HIS A 134 -23.90 8.22 -8.73
CA HIS A 134 -23.51 8.87 -9.98
C HIS A 134 -21.98 8.94 -10.13
N SER A 135 -21.26 9.29 -9.07
CA SER A 135 -19.80 9.37 -9.07
C SER A 135 -19.16 8.00 -9.32
N LEU A 136 -19.67 6.96 -8.68
CA LEU A 136 -19.21 5.58 -8.91
C LEU A 136 -19.51 5.11 -10.35
N MET A 137 -20.71 5.36 -10.86
CA MET A 137 -21.07 5.03 -12.25
C MET A 137 -20.19 5.76 -13.26
N LYS A 138 -19.94 7.05 -13.07
CA LYS A 138 -19.06 7.86 -13.92
C LYS A 138 -17.63 7.32 -13.91
N ALA A 139 -17.11 6.93 -12.74
CA ALA A 139 -15.79 6.31 -12.62
C ALA A 139 -15.73 4.99 -13.41
N GLY A 140 -16.75 4.13 -13.28
CA GLY A 140 -16.85 2.88 -14.06
C GLY A 140 -16.91 3.11 -15.58
N GLN A 141 -17.72 4.07 -16.04
CA GLN A 141 -17.77 4.46 -17.46
C GLN A 141 -16.41 4.96 -17.97
N SER A 142 -15.67 5.70 -17.16
CA SER A 142 -14.34 6.21 -17.52
C SER A 142 -13.33 5.07 -17.71
N ILE A 143 -13.43 3.98 -16.93
CA ILE A 143 -12.62 2.77 -17.13
C ILE A 143 -12.94 2.14 -18.49
N ILE A 144 -14.23 1.93 -18.78
CA ILE A 144 -14.68 1.30 -20.04
C ILE A 144 -14.19 2.10 -21.24
N GLU A 145 -14.35 3.41 -21.21
CA GLU A 145 -13.90 4.30 -22.27
C GLU A 145 -12.38 4.27 -22.46
N ARG A 146 -11.61 4.18 -21.36
CA ARG A 146 -10.15 4.04 -21.45
C ARG A 146 -9.73 2.70 -22.06
N VAL A 147 -10.34 1.59 -21.63
CA VAL A 147 -10.10 0.26 -22.22
C VAL A 147 -10.40 0.27 -23.71
N ARG A 148 -11.55 0.84 -24.10
CA ARG A 148 -11.96 0.96 -25.50
C ARG A 148 -10.94 1.70 -26.34
N ARG A 149 -10.44 2.85 -25.86
CA ARG A 149 -9.39 3.62 -26.55
C ARG A 149 -8.08 2.85 -26.68
N ILE A 150 -7.69 2.08 -25.66
CA ILE A 150 -6.51 1.22 -25.73
C ILE A 150 -6.73 0.20 -26.86
N THR A 151 -7.84 -0.53 -26.87
CA THR A 151 -8.17 -1.53 -27.89
C THR A 151 -8.27 -0.95 -29.31
N GLU A 152 -8.77 0.27 -29.47
CA GLU A 152 -8.84 0.97 -30.76
C GLU A 152 -7.48 1.52 -31.23
N SER A 153 -6.52 1.75 -30.31
CA SER A 153 -5.18 2.27 -30.62
C SER A 153 -4.13 1.20 -30.96
N THR A 154 -4.25 -0.01 -30.39
CA THR A 154 -3.33 -1.14 -30.61
C THR A 154 -3.15 -1.52 -32.10
N PRO A 155 -4.20 -1.55 -32.95
CA PRO A 155 -4.07 -1.94 -34.36
C PRO A 155 -3.17 -1.01 -35.19
N MET A 156 -3.09 0.29 -34.85
CA MET A 156 -2.23 1.24 -35.60
C MET A 156 -0.77 1.21 -35.16
N THR A 157 -0.49 0.98 -33.87
CA THR A 157 0.88 0.93 -33.36
C THR A 157 1.64 -0.31 -33.79
N ASP A 158 0.97 -1.46 -33.87
CA ASP A 158 1.59 -2.71 -34.34
C ASP A 158 1.85 -2.65 -35.85
N MET A 159 0.92 -2.10 -36.64
CA MET A 159 1.15 -1.81 -38.07
C MET A 159 2.28 -0.81 -38.29
N GLN A 160 2.39 0.25 -37.48
CA GLN A 160 3.51 1.21 -37.59
C GLN A 160 4.83 0.64 -37.11
N ALA A 161 4.84 -0.27 -36.13
CA ALA A 161 6.02 -0.98 -35.67
C ALA A 161 6.51 -1.99 -36.72
N GLU A 162 5.60 -2.73 -37.36
CA GLU A 162 5.92 -3.60 -38.50
C GLU A 162 6.36 -2.80 -39.73
N LEU A 163 5.70 -1.68 -40.08
CA LEU A 163 6.14 -0.82 -41.18
C LEU A 163 7.53 -0.21 -40.90
N LYS A 164 7.78 0.25 -39.67
CA LYS A 164 9.10 0.78 -39.28
C LYS A 164 10.16 -0.33 -39.25
N ALA A 165 9.84 -1.54 -38.81
CA ALA A 165 10.76 -2.67 -38.83
C ALA A 165 11.08 -3.13 -40.26
N ALA A 166 10.09 -3.13 -41.15
CA ALA A 166 10.25 -3.46 -42.56
C ALA A 166 11.05 -2.38 -43.33
N VAL A 167 10.87 -1.09 -42.98
CA VAL A 167 11.58 0.04 -43.60
C VAL A 167 12.99 0.23 -43.01
N LEU A 168 13.21 -0.13 -41.73
CA LEU A 168 14.49 0.03 -41.02
C LEU A 168 15.29 -1.29 -40.89
N GLY A 169 14.93 -2.32 -41.65
CA GLY A 169 15.64 -3.60 -41.79
C GLY A 169 17.04 -3.50 -42.44
N GLY A 170 17.76 -2.42 -42.16
CA GLY A 170 19.13 -2.17 -42.55
C GLY A 170 19.58 -0.84 -41.96
N ILE A 171 20.55 -0.90 -41.04
CA ILE A 171 21.24 0.22 -40.35
C ILE A 171 20.69 0.51 -38.94
N SER A 172 21.44 0.01 -37.95
CA SER A 172 21.35 0.35 -36.53
C SER A 172 21.56 1.84 -36.30
N LEU A 173 20.64 2.51 -35.59
CA LEU A 173 20.85 3.89 -35.14
C LEU A 173 20.59 4.07 -33.64
N LYS A 174 21.59 4.67 -33.00
CA LYS A 174 21.62 5.22 -31.64
C LYS A 174 20.37 6.05 -31.35
N LYS A 175 19.76 5.80 -30.20
CA LYS A 175 18.63 6.57 -29.68
C LYS A 175 19.13 7.91 -29.13
N VAL A 176 18.54 8.99 -29.62
CA VAL A 176 18.76 10.38 -29.17
C VAL A 176 18.01 10.61 -27.85
N GLU A 177 18.70 11.16 -26.87
CA GLU A 177 18.11 11.70 -25.65
C GLU A 177 17.29 12.94 -25.99
N LYS A 178 16.00 12.93 -25.63
CA LYS A 178 15.21 14.15 -25.47
C LYS A 178 14.93 14.35 -23.99
N LYS A 179 15.52 15.42 -23.44
CA LYS A 179 15.08 16.06 -22.21
C LYS A 179 13.75 16.76 -22.50
N ASP A 180 12.68 16.26 -21.91
CA ASP A 180 11.47 17.04 -21.62
C ASP A 180 11.26 16.95 -20.11
N GLU A 181 11.19 18.10 -19.44
CA GLU A 181 10.85 18.23 -18.02
C GLU A 181 9.34 17.98 -17.83
N MET A 182 8.88 16.77 -18.12
CA MET A 182 7.67 16.23 -17.49
C MET A 182 8.07 15.66 -16.14
N LYS A 183 7.42 16.08 -15.07
CA LYS A 183 7.53 15.40 -13.78
C LYS A 183 7.11 13.94 -14.00
N ASP A 184 8.10 13.07 -14.07
CA ASP A 184 7.92 11.65 -14.32
C ASP A 184 6.85 11.11 -13.39
N LEU A 185 5.91 10.38 -13.98
CA LEU A 185 5.00 9.54 -13.22
C LEU A 185 5.87 8.56 -12.42
N ILE A 186 5.91 8.74 -11.10
CA ILE A 186 6.54 7.76 -10.20
C ILE A 186 5.58 6.59 -10.14
N ILE A 187 5.60 5.73 -11.16
CA ILE A 187 4.98 4.41 -11.10
C ILE A 187 5.88 3.59 -10.19
N SER A 188 5.61 3.63 -8.89
CA SER A 188 6.14 2.60 -8.02
C SER A 188 5.34 1.32 -8.34
N HIS A 189 5.74 0.58 -9.38
CA HIS A 189 5.39 -0.85 -9.45
C HIS A 189 5.66 -1.41 -8.06
N GLY A 190 4.75 -2.20 -7.47
CA GLY A 190 5.00 -2.79 -6.15
C GLY A 190 6.39 -3.41 -6.08
N ARG A 191 6.86 -3.97 -7.21
CA ARG A 191 8.25 -4.37 -7.47
C ARG A 191 9.29 -3.26 -7.26
N SER A 192 9.22 -2.12 -7.95
CA SER A 192 10.14 -0.98 -7.73
C SER A 192 10.11 -0.42 -6.29
N LEU A 193 8.96 -0.50 -5.60
CA LEU A 193 8.89 -0.14 -4.17
C LEU A 193 9.63 -1.15 -3.30
N TYR A 194 9.46 -2.46 -3.55
CA TYR A 194 10.22 -3.51 -2.89
C TYR A 194 11.71 -3.47 -3.25
N GLU A 195 12.06 -3.02 -4.45
CA GLU A 195 13.43 -2.88 -4.92
C GLU A 195 14.11 -1.72 -4.21
N LYS A 196 13.50 -0.52 -4.23
CA LYS A 196 13.99 0.64 -3.48
C LYS A 196 14.04 0.35 -1.98
N LYS A 197 13.00 -0.24 -1.39
CA LYS A 197 13.01 -0.63 0.03
C LYS A 197 14.08 -1.67 0.33
N GLY A 198 14.27 -2.63 -0.56
CA GLY A 198 15.34 -3.63 -0.42
C GLY A 198 16.73 -3.00 -0.43
N GLU A 199 16.96 -2.04 -1.31
CA GLU A 199 18.19 -1.24 -1.34
C GLU A 199 18.35 -0.41 -0.07
N GLU A 200 17.31 0.30 0.38
CA GLU A 200 17.31 1.07 1.64
C GLU A 200 17.64 0.18 2.85
N TYR A 201 17.02 -1.01 2.94
CA TYR A 201 17.27 -1.96 4.02
C TYR A 201 18.70 -2.51 3.98
N LYS A 202 19.20 -2.89 2.79
CA LYS A 202 20.56 -3.42 2.62
C LYS A 202 21.62 -2.35 2.91
N ALA A 203 21.42 -1.12 2.41
CA ALA A 203 22.31 0.00 2.66
C ALA A 203 22.29 0.42 4.14
N GLY A 204 21.10 0.47 4.76
CA GLY A 204 20.96 0.75 6.18
C GLY A 204 21.62 -0.33 7.05
N ALA A 205 21.40 -1.60 6.73
CA ALA A 205 22.06 -2.72 7.41
C ALA A 205 23.59 -2.60 7.32
N GLN A 206 24.12 -2.30 6.12
CA GLN A 206 25.56 -2.14 5.92
C GLN A 206 26.10 -0.96 6.74
N SER A 207 25.42 0.18 6.78
CA SER A 207 25.81 1.34 7.59
C SER A 207 25.90 1.01 9.09
N TYR A 208 24.94 0.25 9.63
CA TYR A 208 25.00 -0.20 11.02
C TYR A 208 26.11 -1.21 11.27
N ILE A 209 26.38 -2.10 10.30
CA ILE A 209 27.50 -3.05 10.36
C ILE A 209 28.83 -2.31 10.39
N ASP A 210 29.03 -1.36 9.47
CA ASP A 210 30.25 -0.54 9.37
C ASP A 210 30.48 0.30 10.64
N SER A 211 29.39 0.68 11.32
CA SER A 211 29.44 1.43 12.58
C SER A 211 29.58 0.53 13.83
N GLY A 212 29.72 -0.79 13.66
CA GLY A 212 29.85 -1.76 14.76
C GLY A 212 28.56 -2.04 15.55
N MET A 213 27.41 -1.55 15.09
CA MET A 213 26.10 -1.70 15.72
C MET A 213 25.34 -2.94 15.20
N ILE A 214 25.96 -4.11 15.29
CA ILE A 214 25.47 -5.36 14.67
C ILE A 214 24.05 -5.74 15.13
N LYS A 215 23.71 -5.49 16.41
CA LYS A 215 22.35 -5.77 16.92
C LYS A 215 21.25 -5.02 16.16
N ASN A 216 21.54 -3.79 15.74
CA ASN A 216 20.57 -2.94 15.04
C ASN A 216 20.48 -3.28 13.55
N SER A 217 21.54 -3.89 12.98
CA SER A 217 21.51 -4.30 11.57
C SER A 217 20.66 -5.56 11.34
N VAL A 218 20.46 -6.42 12.34
CA VAL A 218 19.78 -7.72 12.15
C VAL A 218 18.38 -7.57 11.53
N VAL A 219 17.56 -6.65 12.02
CA VAL A 219 16.21 -6.42 11.49
C VAL A 219 16.29 -5.93 10.04
N LEU A 220 17.17 -4.99 9.74
CA LEU A 220 17.34 -4.43 8.40
C LEU A 220 17.87 -5.49 7.41
N THR A 221 18.83 -6.32 7.83
CA THR A 221 19.31 -7.45 7.03
C THR A 221 18.18 -8.45 6.75
N CYS A 222 17.36 -8.76 7.75
CA CYS A 222 16.19 -9.62 7.58
C CYS A 222 15.17 -9.01 6.59
N MET A 223 14.86 -7.72 6.73
CA MET A 223 13.91 -7.04 5.83
C MET A 223 14.46 -6.94 4.39
N GLY A 224 15.77 -6.71 4.23
CA GLY A 224 16.44 -6.70 2.92
C GLY A 224 16.48 -8.07 2.25
N ALA A 225 16.57 -9.16 3.01
CA ALA A 225 16.41 -10.52 2.47
C ALA A 225 14.95 -10.78 2.05
N LEU A 226 13.98 -10.33 2.84
CA LEU A 226 12.56 -10.53 2.57
C LEU A 226 12.04 -9.66 1.42
N SER A 227 12.63 -8.50 1.16
CA SER A 227 12.33 -7.73 -0.06
C SER A 227 12.67 -8.52 -1.31
N ASP A 228 13.80 -9.24 -1.34
CA ASP A 228 14.12 -10.11 -2.48
C ASP A 228 13.12 -11.25 -2.64
N LEU A 229 12.61 -11.82 -1.55
CA LEU A 229 11.50 -12.78 -1.59
C LEU A 229 10.23 -12.17 -2.22
N MET A 230 9.87 -10.95 -1.84
CA MET A 230 8.72 -10.23 -2.39
C MET A 230 8.88 -9.92 -3.87
N LEU A 231 10.11 -9.70 -4.33
CA LEU A 231 10.49 -9.52 -5.73
C LEU A 231 10.54 -10.82 -6.54
N GLY A 232 10.26 -11.97 -5.93
CA GLY A 232 10.32 -13.28 -6.58
C GLY A 232 11.74 -13.85 -6.71
N ARG A 233 12.70 -13.31 -5.94
CA ARG A 233 14.11 -13.71 -5.93
C ARG A 233 14.52 -14.32 -4.56
N PRO A 234 13.84 -15.35 -4.04
CA PRO A 234 14.11 -15.86 -2.71
C PRO A 234 15.53 -16.45 -2.56
N LYS A 235 16.14 -16.94 -3.64
CA LYS A 235 17.53 -17.42 -3.63
C LYS A 235 18.52 -16.31 -3.34
N GLU A 236 18.32 -15.12 -3.92
CA GLU A 236 19.16 -13.94 -3.67
C GLU A 236 19.01 -13.46 -2.22
N GLY A 237 17.77 -13.42 -1.71
CA GLY A 237 17.51 -13.07 -0.32
C GLY A 237 18.17 -14.03 0.68
N MET A 238 18.10 -15.35 0.43
CA MET A 238 18.79 -16.35 1.26
C MET A 238 20.31 -16.24 1.16
N ALA A 239 20.87 -16.00 -0.03
CA ALA A 239 22.30 -15.83 -0.22
C ALA A 239 22.82 -14.60 0.53
N TYR A 240 22.13 -13.46 0.40
CA TYR A 240 22.44 -12.25 1.15
C TYR A 240 22.38 -12.46 2.67
N LEU A 241 21.32 -13.11 3.15
CA LEU A 241 21.16 -13.40 4.57
C LEU A 241 22.29 -14.30 5.10
N ALA A 242 22.68 -15.32 4.33
CA ALA A 242 23.76 -16.23 4.68
C ALA A 242 25.13 -15.52 4.65
N GLU A 243 25.38 -14.68 3.66
CA GLU A 243 26.63 -13.90 3.55
C GLU A 243 26.84 -13.00 4.77
N VAL A 244 25.80 -12.27 5.19
CA VAL A 244 25.91 -11.35 6.32
C VAL A 244 26.01 -12.09 7.66
N ALA A 245 25.19 -13.15 7.84
CA ALA A 245 25.09 -13.88 9.11
C ALA A 245 26.21 -14.90 9.33
N SER A 246 26.95 -15.31 8.29
CA SER A 246 28.07 -16.26 8.40
C SER A 246 29.40 -15.61 8.79
N LYS A 247 29.48 -14.28 8.81
CA LYS A 247 30.65 -13.55 9.31
C LYS A 247 30.85 -13.88 10.79
N PRO A 248 32.05 -14.35 11.22
CA PRO A 248 32.28 -14.82 12.59
C PRO A 248 31.87 -13.83 13.69
N GLU A 249 32.04 -12.54 13.42
CA GLU A 249 31.71 -11.43 14.32
C GLU A 249 30.19 -11.20 14.47
N HIS A 250 29.38 -11.69 13.53
CA HIS A 250 27.93 -11.47 13.47
C HIS A 250 27.13 -12.70 13.88
N THR A 251 27.68 -13.89 13.68
CA THR A 251 26.97 -15.18 13.81
C THR A 251 26.20 -15.33 15.12
N GLN A 252 26.81 -15.00 16.26
CA GLN A 252 26.12 -15.13 17.55
C GLN A 252 24.93 -14.17 17.65
N THR A 253 25.14 -12.90 17.33
CA THR A 253 24.12 -11.85 17.40
C THR A 253 22.91 -12.15 16.51
N PHE A 254 23.14 -12.68 15.32
CA PHE A 254 22.07 -13.07 14.39
C PHE A 254 21.27 -14.26 14.92
N ASN A 255 21.94 -15.33 15.38
CA ASN A 255 21.26 -16.52 15.88
C ASN A 255 20.46 -16.29 17.17
N GLU A 256 20.83 -15.30 17.98
CA GLU A 256 20.08 -14.93 19.18
C GLU A 256 18.84 -14.05 18.90
N HIS A 257 18.73 -13.45 17.71
CA HIS A 257 17.70 -12.47 17.41
C HIS A 257 16.42 -13.11 16.83
N PRO A 258 15.21 -12.84 17.40
CA PRO A 258 13.96 -13.49 16.97
C PRO A 258 13.58 -13.20 15.51
N CYS A 259 13.95 -12.02 14.99
CA CYS A 259 13.70 -11.68 13.58
C CYS A 259 14.47 -12.58 12.59
N PHE A 260 15.67 -13.04 12.98
CA PHE A 260 16.47 -13.92 12.13
C PHE A 260 15.88 -15.32 12.05
N GLU A 261 15.49 -15.89 13.19
CA GLU A 261 14.79 -17.17 13.24
C GLU A 261 13.46 -17.13 12.48
N TRP A 262 12.71 -16.04 12.66
CA TRP A 262 11.46 -15.82 11.93
C TRP A 262 11.70 -15.74 10.42
N THR A 263 12.69 -14.98 9.95
CA THR A 263 13.03 -14.88 8.53
C THR A 263 13.41 -16.23 7.93
N LYS A 264 14.24 -17.03 8.63
CA LYS A 264 14.55 -18.41 8.21
C LYS A 264 13.29 -19.27 8.09
N LEU A 265 12.37 -19.14 9.04
CA LEU A 265 11.11 -19.87 9.04
C LEU A 265 10.23 -19.47 7.85
N ILE A 266 10.17 -18.18 7.50
CA ILE A 266 9.44 -17.70 6.31
C ILE A 266 9.99 -18.29 5.02
N PHE A 267 11.32 -18.30 4.83
CA PHE A 267 11.93 -18.95 3.67
C PHE A 267 11.66 -20.47 3.67
N ARG A 268 11.72 -21.11 4.84
CA ARG A 268 11.41 -22.54 4.97
C ARG A 268 9.96 -22.84 4.57
N ILE A 269 8.99 -22.05 5.03
CA ILE A 269 7.57 -22.18 4.66
C ILE A 269 7.41 -22.08 3.15
N LEU A 270 8.07 -21.10 2.51
CA LEU A 270 7.98 -20.91 1.06
C LEU A 270 8.51 -22.14 0.29
N VAL A 271 9.57 -22.77 0.80
CA VAL A 271 10.20 -23.95 0.16
C VAL A 271 9.43 -25.24 0.45
N SER A 272 9.10 -25.50 1.72
CA SER A 272 8.48 -26.75 2.16
C SER A 272 6.96 -26.78 1.98
N ARG A 273 6.33 -25.61 1.81
CA ARG A 273 4.88 -25.41 1.70
C ARG A 273 4.08 -25.98 2.88
N ASP A 274 4.69 -26.05 4.06
CA ASP A 274 4.05 -26.56 5.26
C ASP A 274 3.25 -25.45 5.97
N SER A 275 1.92 -25.57 5.94
CA SER A 275 1.01 -24.61 6.56
C SER A 275 1.08 -24.61 8.10
N ASN A 276 1.52 -25.71 8.73
CA ASN A 276 1.68 -25.74 10.20
C ASN A 276 2.81 -24.83 10.66
N LEU A 277 3.81 -24.61 9.80
CA LEU A 277 4.91 -23.69 10.08
C LEU A 277 4.44 -22.22 10.07
N LEU A 278 3.37 -21.86 9.35
CA LEU A 278 2.79 -20.49 9.40
C LEU A 278 2.32 -20.13 10.80
N VAL A 279 1.63 -21.04 11.50
CA VAL A 279 1.16 -20.80 12.88
C VAL A 279 2.35 -20.47 13.79
N THR A 280 3.46 -21.18 13.60
CA THR A 280 4.70 -20.94 14.34
C THR A 280 5.33 -19.60 13.95
N ALA A 281 5.31 -19.23 12.67
CA ALA A 281 5.78 -17.93 12.19
C ALA A 281 4.96 -16.76 12.75
N HIS A 282 3.63 -16.89 12.84
CA HIS A 282 2.79 -15.87 13.48
C HIS A 282 3.12 -15.68 14.97
N LYS A 283 3.36 -16.77 15.70
CA LYS A 283 3.76 -16.69 17.12
C LYS A 283 5.12 -16.01 17.29
N LEU A 284 6.08 -16.32 16.41
CA LEU A 284 7.41 -15.69 16.41
C LEU A 284 7.36 -14.22 16.04
N PHE A 285 6.52 -13.83 15.07
CA PHE A 285 6.34 -12.45 14.63
C PHE A 285 5.99 -11.49 15.78
N LEU A 286 5.14 -11.95 16.72
CA LEU A 286 4.73 -11.16 17.89
C LEU A 286 5.85 -10.95 18.91
N LYS A 287 6.91 -11.77 18.87
CA LYS A 287 8.07 -11.67 19.78
C LYS A 287 9.17 -10.75 19.25
N ILE A 288 9.06 -10.27 18.00
CA ILE A 288 10.08 -9.43 17.40
C ILE A 288 9.95 -8.00 17.96
N PRO A 289 11.03 -7.42 18.50
CA PRO A 289 11.04 -6.03 18.97
C PRO A 289 11.14 -5.08 17.77
N TRP A 290 10.00 -4.73 17.19
CA TRP A 290 9.94 -3.82 16.04
C TRP A 290 10.27 -2.39 16.45
N SER A 291 11.40 -1.86 15.97
CA SER A 291 11.80 -0.47 16.19
C SER A 291 10.93 0.53 15.42
N PHE A 292 10.45 0.13 14.24
CA PHE A 292 9.65 0.98 13.36
C PHE A 292 8.33 0.29 12.99
N LYS A 293 7.24 1.09 12.96
CA LYS A 293 5.91 0.62 12.55
C LYS A 293 5.92 0.11 11.11
N ASP A 294 6.69 0.76 10.25
CA ASP A 294 6.77 0.42 8.82
C ASP A 294 7.43 -0.94 8.59
N ASP A 295 8.49 -1.29 9.34
CA ASP A 295 9.15 -2.59 9.26
C ASP A 295 8.20 -3.73 9.68
N ARG A 296 7.42 -3.48 10.74
CA ARG A 296 6.41 -4.42 11.22
C ARG A 296 5.33 -4.66 10.16
N GLU A 297 4.85 -3.58 9.54
CA GLU A 297 3.83 -3.64 8.50
C GLU A 297 4.36 -4.32 7.23
N PHE A 298 5.61 -4.05 6.86
CA PHE A 298 6.30 -4.75 5.78
C PHE A 298 6.37 -6.25 6.02
N ALA A 299 6.84 -6.66 7.20
CA ALA A 299 6.92 -8.06 7.60
C ALA A 299 5.55 -8.75 7.65
N ARG A 300 4.50 -8.02 8.05
CA ARG A 300 3.10 -8.50 7.98
C ARG A 300 2.68 -8.81 6.54
N ARG A 301 2.95 -7.90 5.59
CA ARG A 301 2.65 -8.09 4.16
C ARG A 301 3.42 -9.25 3.54
N VAL A 302 4.66 -9.50 4.00
CA VAL A 302 5.45 -10.66 3.60
C VAL A 302 4.75 -11.96 4.03
N MET A 303 4.29 -12.07 5.28
CA MET A 303 3.54 -13.26 5.73
C MET A 303 2.30 -13.50 4.89
N GLU A 304 1.47 -12.47 4.68
CA GLU A 304 0.26 -12.58 3.86
C GLU A 304 0.56 -12.98 2.41
N SER A 305 1.71 -12.55 1.87
CA SER A 305 2.14 -12.94 0.53
C SER A 305 2.55 -14.41 0.49
N VAL A 306 3.31 -14.87 1.47
CA VAL A 306 3.74 -16.28 1.58
C VAL A 306 2.54 -17.19 1.82
N GLU A 307 1.62 -16.81 2.72
CA GLU A 307 0.37 -17.54 2.98
C GLU A 307 -0.48 -17.68 1.72
N ARG A 308 -0.66 -16.59 0.95
CA ARG A 308 -1.36 -16.65 -0.34
C ARG A 308 -0.67 -17.56 -1.35
N ARG A 309 0.67 -17.54 -1.42
CA ARG A 309 1.43 -18.38 -2.36
C ARG A 309 1.33 -19.88 -2.03
N ILE A 310 1.20 -20.24 -0.76
CA ILE A 310 1.04 -21.65 -0.38
C ILE A 310 -0.41 -22.13 -0.49
N THR A 311 -1.40 -21.26 -0.23
CA THR A 311 -2.84 -21.59 -0.27
C THR A 311 -3.45 -21.52 -1.67
N ALA A 312 -2.94 -20.68 -2.58
CA ALA A 312 -3.47 -20.57 -3.94
C ALA A 312 -3.10 -21.75 -4.88
N GLN A 313 -2.32 -22.73 -4.41
CA GLN A 313 -1.92 -23.91 -5.18
C GLN A 313 -2.37 -25.25 -4.55
N SER A 314 -3.18 -25.19 -3.49
CA SER A 314 -3.90 -26.33 -2.89
C SER A 314 -5.34 -26.35 -3.37
#